data_AF-A0A2H0RIT8-F1
#
_entry.id   AF-A0A2H0RIT8-F1
#
_cell.length_a   1.000
_cell.length_b   1.000
_cell.length_c   1.000
_cell.angle_alpha   90.00
_cell.angle_beta   90.00
_cell.angle_gamma   90.00
#
_symmetry.space_group_name_H-M   'P 1'
#
loop_
_entity.id
_entity.type
_entity.pdbx_description
1 polymer ?
#
loop_
_entity_poly.entity_id
_entity_poly.type
_entity_poly.pdbx_seq_one_letter_code
_entity_poly.pdbx_strand_id
1 'polypeptide(L)'
;MKLAIVHDKKILFVFLTIIFLTIATIVFWRYPFGVKQYKTVALGMQAAQGAGTQTVWAPPYHIVPESNFYVYAIGDEPMCIGSDCGIGGYFIECLGGWLAGEKIITEEFDYGLRDTGVDVKKLKIITIADKEAKIVGIYPKARIRNLPYIMRKHRDLISIEVLKGCEDLLPRRW
;
A
#
# COMPACT_ATOMS: atom_id res chain seq x y z
N MET A 1 31.15 -48.24 -1.24
CA MET A 1 29.80 -47.74 -0.88
C MET A 1 29.85 -46.47 -0.01
N LYS A 2 30.70 -45.48 -0.34
CA LYS A 2 30.74 -44.15 0.32
C LYS A 2 30.56 -42.98 -0.66
N LEU A 3 30.86 -43.18 -1.96
CA LEU A 3 30.71 -42.13 -2.99
C LEU A 3 29.26 -41.78 -3.30
N ALA A 4 28.35 -42.77 -3.36
CA ALA A 4 26.94 -42.53 -3.70
C ALA A 4 26.24 -41.62 -2.68
N ILE A 5 26.49 -41.83 -1.39
CA ILE A 5 25.86 -41.07 -0.29
C ILE A 5 26.29 -39.59 -0.27
N VAL A 6 27.51 -39.28 -0.73
CA VAL A 6 28.02 -37.90 -0.79
C VAL A 6 27.42 -37.14 -1.99
N HIS A 7 27.09 -37.85 -3.07
CA HIS A 7 26.48 -37.25 -4.26
C HIS A 7 25.02 -36.87 -4.00
N ASP A 8 24.25 -37.75 -3.35
CA ASP A 8 22.85 -37.48 -2.99
C ASP A 8 22.68 -36.28 -2.05
N LYS A 9 23.61 -36.11 -1.09
CA LYS A 9 23.58 -34.96 -0.17
C LYS A 9 23.86 -33.63 -0.86
N LYS A 10 24.73 -33.61 -1.88
CA LYS A 10 25.02 -32.40 -2.67
C LYS A 10 23.83 -32.02 -3.56
N ILE A 11 23.18 -33.00 -4.18
CA ILE A 11 21.99 -32.79 -5.00
C ILE A 11 20.83 -32.25 -4.16
N LEU A 12 20.59 -32.84 -2.98
CA LEU A 12 19.56 -32.37 -2.05
C LEU A 12 19.79 -30.91 -1.59
N PHE A 13 21.04 -30.53 -1.31
CA PHE A 13 21.39 -29.16 -0.91
C PHE A 13 21.13 -28.14 -2.03
N VAL A 14 21.47 -28.49 -3.28
CA VAL A 14 21.20 -27.63 -4.45
C VAL A 14 19.69 -27.44 -4.64
N PHE A 15 18.89 -28.51 -4.54
CA PHE A 15 17.42 -28.40 -4.64
C PHE A 15 16.82 -27.52 -3.54
N LEU A 16 17.24 -27.70 -2.29
CA LEU A 16 16.78 -26.86 -1.17
C LEU A 16 17.14 -25.38 -1.39
N THR A 17 18.33 -25.11 -1.93
CA THR A 17 18.77 -23.74 -2.23
C THR A 17 17.91 -23.10 -3.32
N ILE A 18 17.58 -23.85 -4.38
CA ILE A 18 16.69 -23.37 -5.45
C ILE A 18 15.28 -23.10 -4.92
N ILE A 19 14.73 -23.99 -4.09
CA ILE A 19 13.42 -23.79 -3.45
C ILE A 19 13.43 -22.52 -2.59
N PHE A 20 14.46 -22.35 -1.76
CA PHE A 20 14.57 -21.18 -0.89
C PHE A 20 14.69 -19.87 -1.68
N LEU A 21 15.52 -19.85 -2.74
CA LEU A 21 15.65 -18.70 -3.63
C LEU A 21 14.32 -18.41 -4.34
N THR A 22 13.62 -19.43 -4.83
CA THR A 22 12.33 -19.25 -5.51
C THR A 22 11.29 -18.66 -4.55
N ILE A 23 11.18 -19.17 -3.33
CA ILE A 23 10.28 -18.63 -2.30
C ILE A 23 10.66 -17.20 -1.94
N ALA A 24 11.95 -16.93 -1.69
CA ALA A 24 12.43 -15.59 -1.36
C ALA A 24 12.11 -14.59 -2.49
N THR A 25 12.27 -15.00 -3.75
CA THR A 25 11.96 -14.16 -4.91
C THR A 25 10.44 -13.90 -5.01
N ILE A 26 9.61 -14.92 -4.79
CA ILE A 26 8.14 -14.78 -4.78
C ILE A 26 7.69 -13.85 -3.65
N VAL A 27 8.22 -14.02 -2.44
CA VAL A 27 7.92 -13.17 -1.28
C VAL A 27 8.37 -11.73 -1.56
N PHE A 28 9.57 -11.55 -2.10
CA PHE A 28 10.09 -10.24 -2.47
C PHE A 28 9.25 -9.58 -3.59
N TRP A 29 8.65 -10.36 -4.49
CA TRP A 29 7.75 -9.81 -5.51
C TRP A 29 6.34 -9.51 -5.00
N ARG A 30 5.92 -10.15 -3.90
CA ARG A 30 4.56 -10.03 -3.34
C ARG A 30 4.46 -9.04 -2.18
N TYR A 31 5.57 -8.73 -1.50
CA TYR A 31 5.56 -7.85 -0.33
C TYR A 31 5.63 -6.36 -0.73
N PRO A 32 4.80 -5.48 -0.13
CA PRO A 32 4.83 -4.05 -0.44
C PRO A 32 6.09 -3.42 0.18
N PHE A 33 7.13 -3.21 -0.64
CA PHE A 33 8.32 -2.48 -0.23
C PHE A 33 8.11 -0.98 -0.33
N GLY A 34 8.38 -0.29 0.78
CA GLY A 34 8.39 1.16 0.81
C GLY A 34 9.60 1.70 0.07
N VAL A 35 9.45 2.80 -0.66
CA VAL A 35 10.55 3.52 -1.33
C VAL A 35 10.59 4.98 -0.90
N LYS A 36 11.75 5.63 -1.04
CA LYS A 36 11.88 7.07 -0.73
C LYS A 36 11.31 7.97 -1.83
N GLN A 37 11.30 7.45 -3.06
CA GLN A 37 10.79 8.15 -4.23
C GLN A 37 10.30 7.11 -5.25
N TYR A 38 9.21 7.43 -5.92
CA TYR A 38 8.69 6.68 -7.06
C TYR A 38 8.20 7.66 -8.12
N LYS A 39 8.91 7.73 -9.25
CA LYS A 39 8.65 8.73 -10.30
C LYS A 39 8.72 10.15 -9.70
N THR A 40 7.64 10.92 -9.81
CA THR A 40 7.51 12.28 -9.25
C THR A 40 7.10 12.29 -7.78
N VAL A 41 6.63 11.16 -7.24
CA VAL A 41 6.21 11.06 -5.83
C VAL A 41 7.44 10.86 -4.94
N ALA A 42 7.64 11.73 -3.95
CA ALA A 42 8.75 11.67 -3.01
C ALA A 42 8.27 11.78 -1.56
N LEU A 43 8.97 11.13 -0.63
CA LEU A 43 8.69 11.31 0.79
C LEU A 43 8.88 12.78 1.19
N GLY A 44 7.95 13.27 2.01
CA GLY A 44 7.93 14.63 2.52
C GLY A 44 7.26 15.66 1.61
N MET A 45 6.82 15.28 0.41
CA MET A 45 5.98 16.14 -0.42
C MET A 45 4.54 16.20 0.12
N GLN A 46 3.79 17.22 -0.28
CA GLN A 46 2.37 17.28 0.01
C GLN A 46 1.60 16.23 -0.80
N ALA A 47 0.66 15.54 -0.14
CA ALA A 47 -0.29 14.68 -0.77
C ALA A 47 -1.23 15.49 -1.67
N ALA A 48 -1.83 14.85 -2.66
CA ALA A 48 -2.69 15.54 -3.61
C ALA A 48 -3.95 16.13 -2.94
N GLN A 49 -4.40 15.48 -1.87
CA GLN A 49 -5.49 15.95 -1.02
C GLN A 49 -5.13 15.87 0.47
N GLY A 50 -5.84 16.63 1.28
CA GLY A 50 -5.80 16.61 2.75
C GLY A 50 -7.10 17.19 3.31
N ALA A 51 -7.24 17.30 4.63
CA ALA A 51 -8.43 17.86 5.27
C ALA A 51 -8.92 19.16 4.60
N GLY A 52 -10.23 19.25 4.34
CA GLY A 52 -10.87 20.42 3.73
C GLY A 52 -10.68 20.56 2.22
N THR A 53 -9.92 19.67 1.58
CA THR A 53 -9.75 19.67 0.12
C THR A 53 -11.05 19.26 -0.56
N GLN A 54 -11.46 20.02 -1.58
CA GLN A 54 -12.57 19.63 -2.46
C GLN A 54 -12.15 18.43 -3.29
N THR A 55 -13.07 17.49 -3.47
CA THR A 55 -12.85 16.29 -4.28
C THR A 55 -13.84 16.25 -5.44
N VAL A 56 -13.51 15.50 -6.49
CA VAL A 56 -14.43 15.13 -7.57
C VAL A 56 -15.72 14.41 -7.12
N TRP A 57 -15.83 14.01 -5.85
CA TRP A 57 -16.95 13.22 -5.37
C TRP A 57 -18.19 14.07 -5.08
N ALA A 58 -19.38 13.47 -5.22
CA ALA A 58 -20.61 14.14 -4.83
C ALA A 58 -20.74 14.23 -3.30
N PRO A 59 -21.54 15.18 -2.77
CA PRO A 59 -21.89 15.22 -1.36
C PRO A 59 -22.44 13.86 -0.85
N PRO A 60 -22.09 13.43 0.38
CA PRO A 60 -21.32 14.18 1.38
C PRO A 60 -19.78 14.13 1.19
N TYR A 61 -19.26 13.32 0.27
CA TYR A 61 -17.82 13.03 0.13
C TYR A 61 -17.01 14.05 -0.68
N HIS A 62 -17.66 15.13 -1.13
CA HIS A 62 -17.05 16.26 -1.85
C HIS A 62 -15.95 17.02 -1.07
N ILE A 63 -15.79 16.76 0.23
CA ILE A 63 -14.75 17.36 1.07
C ILE A 63 -14.03 16.24 1.82
N VAL A 64 -12.70 16.24 1.78
CA VAL A 64 -11.89 15.30 2.58
C VAL A 64 -12.03 15.66 4.07
N PRO A 65 -12.45 14.71 4.93
CA PRO A 65 -12.60 14.96 6.36
C PRO A 65 -11.23 15.08 7.05
N GLU A 66 -11.21 15.66 8.25
CA GLU A 66 -10.04 15.54 9.12
C GLU A 66 -9.82 14.07 9.51
N SER A 67 -8.57 13.63 9.47
CA SER A 67 -8.17 12.25 9.80
C SER A 67 -6.74 12.21 10.34
N ASN A 68 -6.40 11.14 11.05
CA ASN A 68 -5.06 10.97 11.63
C ASN A 68 -3.98 10.76 10.57
N PHE A 69 -4.37 10.25 9.40
CA PHE A 69 -3.53 10.03 8.24
C PHE A 69 -4.42 9.82 7.01
N TYR A 70 -3.83 9.94 5.82
CA TYR A 70 -4.53 9.76 4.54
C TYR A 70 -3.86 8.69 3.69
N VAL A 71 -4.66 7.90 3.00
CA VAL A 71 -4.21 6.83 2.12
C VAL A 71 -4.76 7.04 0.72
N TYR A 72 -3.85 7.00 -0.25
CA TYR A 72 -4.19 7.14 -1.65
C TYR A 72 -3.78 5.89 -2.40
N ALA A 73 -4.74 5.21 -3.02
CA ALA A 73 -4.51 4.02 -3.83
C ALA A 73 -4.77 4.33 -5.30
N ILE A 74 -3.72 4.49 -6.09
CA ILE A 74 -3.81 4.81 -7.51
C ILE A 74 -3.62 3.54 -8.34
N GLY A 75 -4.54 3.31 -9.27
CA GLY A 75 -4.55 2.22 -10.26
C GLY A 75 -4.88 0.84 -9.71
N ASP A 76 -5.43 0.75 -8.49
CA ASP A 76 -5.81 -0.52 -7.89
C ASP A 76 -7.26 -0.93 -8.17
N GLU A 77 -8.21 -0.19 -7.57
CA GLU A 77 -9.65 -0.42 -7.64
C GLU A 77 -10.34 0.68 -8.46
N PRO A 78 -11.59 0.46 -8.93
CA PRO A 78 -12.47 1.56 -9.34
C PRO A 78 -12.53 2.67 -8.28
N MET A 79 -13.06 3.83 -8.66
CA MET A 79 -13.31 4.93 -7.75
C MET A 79 -14.00 4.42 -6.47
N CYS A 80 -13.37 4.60 -5.30
CA CYS A 80 -13.95 4.23 -4.01
C CYS A 80 -13.39 5.13 -2.88
N ILE A 81 -14.13 5.27 -1.78
CA ILE A 81 -13.71 6.00 -0.57
C ILE A 81 -13.93 5.11 0.65
N GLY A 82 -13.01 5.17 1.61
CA GLY A 82 -13.23 4.60 2.93
C GLY A 82 -13.57 3.12 2.87
N SER A 83 -14.56 2.67 3.63
CA SER A 83 -15.02 1.28 3.65
C SER A 83 -15.61 0.77 2.32
N ASP A 84 -16.00 1.65 1.40
CA ASP A 84 -16.43 1.24 0.05
C ASP A 84 -15.28 0.67 -0.79
N CYS A 85 -14.02 0.93 -0.40
CA CYS A 85 -12.84 0.27 -0.94
C CYS A 85 -12.65 -1.16 -0.39
N GLY A 86 -13.72 -1.74 0.17
CA GLY A 86 -13.73 -3.05 0.78
C GLY A 86 -12.95 -3.08 2.08
N ILE A 87 -12.49 -4.28 2.43
CA ILE A 87 -12.00 -4.54 3.77
C ILE A 87 -10.68 -3.81 4.11
N GLY A 88 -9.86 -3.47 3.11
CA GLY A 88 -8.69 -2.63 3.31
C GLY A 88 -9.08 -1.19 3.67
N GLY A 89 -10.15 -0.68 3.07
CA GLY A 89 -10.74 0.61 3.40
C GLY A 89 -11.35 0.65 4.80
N TYR A 90 -12.16 -0.36 5.15
CA TYR A 90 -12.69 -0.53 6.50
C TYR A 90 -11.59 -0.56 7.57
N PHE A 91 -10.49 -1.26 7.28
CA PHE A 91 -9.33 -1.28 8.17
C PHE A 91 -8.72 0.11 8.36
N ILE A 92 -8.58 0.92 7.30
CA ILE A 92 -8.06 2.29 7.42
C ILE A 92 -8.99 3.17 8.25
N GLU A 93 -10.31 3.11 8.03
CA GLU A 93 -11.28 3.87 8.81
C GLU A 93 -11.22 3.50 10.30
N CYS A 94 -11.11 2.21 10.62
CA CYS A 94 -10.96 1.74 12.00
C CYS A 94 -9.72 2.35 12.68
N LEU A 95 -8.62 2.51 11.93
CA LEU A 95 -7.38 3.12 12.44
C LEU A 95 -7.48 4.66 12.58
N GLY A 96 -8.62 5.26 12.21
CA GLY A 96 -8.84 6.71 12.21
C GLY A 96 -8.20 7.43 11.02
N GLY A 97 -7.93 6.70 9.93
CA GLY A 97 -7.47 7.27 8.67
C GLY A 97 -8.59 7.44 7.66
N TRP A 98 -8.28 8.18 6.59
CA TRP A 98 -9.14 8.30 5.42
C TRP A 98 -8.47 7.67 4.21
N LEU A 99 -9.25 7.06 3.32
CA LEU A 99 -8.74 6.40 2.13
C LEU A 99 -9.54 6.83 0.90
N ALA A 100 -8.82 7.12 -0.20
CA ALA A 100 -9.38 7.21 -1.54
C ALA A 100 -8.65 6.27 -2.49
N GLY A 101 -9.44 5.51 -3.27
CA GLY A 101 -8.96 4.67 -4.35
C GLY A 101 -9.42 5.22 -5.69
N GLU A 102 -8.50 5.37 -6.64
CA GLU A 102 -8.81 5.77 -8.01
C GLU A 102 -8.11 4.86 -9.02
N LYS A 103 -8.85 4.34 -10.00
CA LYS A 103 -8.27 3.52 -11.08
C LYS A 103 -7.49 4.37 -12.09
N ILE A 104 -7.89 5.62 -12.26
CA ILE A 104 -7.38 6.54 -13.26
C ILE A 104 -6.87 7.75 -12.51
N ILE A 105 -5.70 8.25 -12.91
CA ILE A 105 -5.17 9.51 -12.39
C ILE A 105 -6.05 10.66 -12.91
N THR A 106 -6.75 11.33 -12.00
CA THR A 106 -7.42 12.62 -12.26
C THR A 106 -6.44 13.77 -12.03
N GLU A 107 -6.78 15.00 -12.47
CA GLU A 107 -5.93 16.18 -12.23
C GLU A 107 -5.68 16.44 -10.74
N GLU A 108 -6.67 16.11 -9.91
CA GLU A 108 -6.63 16.25 -8.45
C GLU A 108 -5.74 15.20 -7.76
N PHE A 109 -5.37 14.12 -8.46
CA PHE A 109 -4.56 13.01 -7.92
C PHE A 109 -3.29 12.75 -8.75
N ASP A 110 -2.85 13.74 -9.52
CA ASP A 110 -1.80 13.55 -10.52
C ASP A 110 -0.41 13.33 -9.92
N TYR A 111 -0.06 14.00 -8.82
CA TYR A 111 1.32 14.02 -8.32
C TYR A 111 2.37 14.33 -9.42
N GLY A 112 1.98 14.93 -10.55
CA GLY A 112 2.83 15.11 -11.75
C GLY A 112 3.16 13.80 -12.51
N LEU A 113 2.42 12.73 -12.30
CA LEU A 113 2.67 11.42 -12.90
C LEU A 113 2.30 11.38 -14.39
N ARG A 114 1.28 12.14 -14.82
CA ARG A 114 0.85 12.25 -16.23
C ARG A 114 1.98 12.78 -17.12
N ASP A 115 2.74 13.76 -16.65
CA ASP A 115 3.83 14.39 -17.42
C ASP A 115 5.07 13.51 -17.58
N THR A 116 5.16 12.39 -16.84
CA THR A 116 6.32 11.48 -16.90
C THR A 116 6.17 10.32 -17.88
N GLY A 117 5.15 10.35 -18.74
CA GLY A 117 4.89 9.30 -19.73
C GLY A 117 4.58 7.94 -19.10
N VAL A 118 4.09 7.95 -17.85
CA VAL A 118 3.69 6.73 -17.14
C VAL A 118 2.44 6.15 -17.80
N ASP A 119 2.45 4.85 -18.06
CA ASP A 119 1.23 4.13 -18.44
C ASP A 119 0.29 4.10 -17.23
N VAL A 120 -0.61 5.09 -17.17
CA VAL A 120 -1.58 5.30 -16.09
C VAL A 120 -2.43 4.04 -15.86
N LYS A 121 -2.66 3.22 -16.89
CA LYS A 121 -3.42 1.96 -16.75
C LYS A 121 -2.62 0.86 -16.07
N LYS A 122 -1.30 0.93 -16.09
CA LYS A 122 -0.39 -0.03 -15.43
C LYS A 122 0.20 0.50 -14.12
N LEU A 123 0.04 1.78 -13.85
CA LEU A 123 0.45 2.38 -12.60
C LEU A 123 -0.33 1.72 -11.46
N LYS A 124 0.39 1.29 -10.42
CA LYS A 124 -0.17 0.84 -9.15
C LYS A 124 0.70 1.39 -8.05
N ILE A 125 0.14 2.19 -7.16
CA ILE A 125 0.88 2.77 -6.05
C ILE A 125 -0.08 3.03 -4.89
N ILE A 126 0.38 2.76 -3.68
CA ILE A 126 -0.22 3.29 -2.47
C ILE A 126 0.71 4.34 -1.90
N THR A 127 0.18 5.50 -1.55
CA THR A 127 0.88 6.49 -0.72
C THR A 127 0.17 6.66 0.60
N ILE A 128 0.95 6.85 1.66
CA ILE A 128 0.50 7.15 3.01
C ILE A 128 0.98 8.55 3.34
N ALA A 129 0.07 9.40 3.83
CA ALA A 129 0.37 10.75 4.28
C ALA A 129 -0.04 10.95 5.74
N ASP A 130 0.69 11.77 6.49
CA ASP A 130 0.34 12.13 7.87
C ASP A 130 -0.90 13.06 7.93
N LYS A 131 -1.29 13.47 9.14
CA LYS A 131 -2.47 14.33 9.36
C LYS A 131 -2.35 15.71 8.68
N GLU A 132 -1.13 16.20 8.45
CA GLU A 132 -0.83 17.40 7.67
C GLU A 132 -0.81 17.14 6.17
N ALA A 133 -1.20 15.93 5.74
CA ALA A 133 -1.18 15.47 4.37
C ALA A 133 0.22 15.50 3.73
N LYS A 134 1.28 15.30 4.52
CA LYS A 134 2.65 15.10 3.99
C LYS A 134 2.93 13.62 3.79
N ILE A 135 3.45 13.23 2.63
CA ILE A 135 3.70 11.82 2.28
C ILE A 135 4.81 11.24 3.16
N VAL A 136 4.48 10.21 3.93
CA VAL A 136 5.39 9.47 4.82
C VAL A 136 5.62 8.02 4.37
N GLY A 137 4.84 7.52 3.41
CA GLY A 137 5.02 6.19 2.83
C GLY A 137 4.68 6.13 1.35
N ILE A 138 5.49 5.40 0.57
CA ILE A 138 5.28 5.17 -0.87
C ILE A 138 5.48 3.70 -1.17
N TYR A 139 4.47 3.03 -1.69
CA TYR A 139 4.44 1.59 -1.91
C TYR A 139 4.05 1.27 -3.37
N PRO A 140 5.02 1.23 -4.28
CA PRO A 140 4.79 0.86 -5.67
C PRO A 140 4.27 -0.58 -5.79
N LYS A 141 3.40 -0.82 -6.76
CA LYS A 141 2.73 -2.10 -7.06
C LYS A 141 1.86 -2.64 -5.92
N ALA A 142 1.74 -1.92 -4.81
CA ALA A 142 0.85 -2.29 -3.72
C ALA A 142 -0.61 -2.06 -4.11
N ARG A 143 -1.49 -2.78 -3.40
CA ARG A 143 -2.93 -2.80 -3.57
C ARG A 143 -3.61 -2.52 -2.23
N ILE A 144 -4.88 -2.12 -2.23
CA ILE A 144 -5.67 -1.84 -1.03
C ILE A 144 -5.64 -3.06 -0.08
N ARG A 145 -5.69 -4.28 -0.62
CA ARG A 145 -5.51 -5.52 0.16
C ARG A 145 -4.16 -5.63 0.89
N ASN A 146 -3.15 -4.84 0.55
CA ASN A 146 -1.85 -4.82 1.21
C ASN A 146 -1.80 -3.84 2.38
N LEU A 147 -2.83 -3.02 2.59
CA LEU A 147 -2.86 -1.98 3.62
C LEU A 147 -2.60 -2.48 5.04
N PRO A 148 -3.15 -3.62 5.49
CA PRO A 148 -2.79 -4.17 6.81
C PRO A 148 -1.28 -4.35 7.01
N TYR A 149 -0.58 -4.85 6.00
CA TYR A 149 0.87 -5.03 6.07
C TYR A 149 1.64 -3.71 5.97
N ILE A 150 1.12 -2.74 5.23
CA ILE A 150 1.71 -1.41 5.08
C ILE A 150 1.59 -0.65 6.41
N MET A 151 0.40 -0.62 7.02
CA MET A 151 0.16 0.15 8.24
C MET A 151 0.95 -0.36 9.45
N ARG A 152 1.31 -1.66 9.49
CA ARG A 152 2.24 -2.20 10.49
C ARG A 152 3.61 -1.50 10.53
N LYS A 153 4.02 -0.88 9.42
CA LYS A 153 5.27 -0.11 9.29
C LYS A 153 5.10 1.36 9.68
N HIS A 154 3.87 1.83 9.84
CA HIS A 154 3.52 3.22 10.16
C HIS A 154 2.95 3.34 11.58
N ARG A 155 3.69 2.79 12.57
CA ARG A 155 3.31 2.85 14.00
C ARG A 155 3.44 4.25 14.60
N ASP A 156 4.09 5.14 13.88
CA ASP A 156 4.18 6.57 14.18
C ASP A 156 2.85 7.29 13.93
N LEU A 157 2.00 6.76 13.04
CA LEU A 157 0.71 7.37 12.70
C LEU A 157 -0.45 6.87 13.57
N ILE A 158 -0.30 5.71 14.21
CA ILE A 158 -1.40 5.02 14.91
C ILE A 158 -0.86 4.38 16.19
N SER A 159 -1.61 4.46 17.29
CA SER A 159 -1.24 3.78 18.53
C SER A 159 -1.28 2.26 18.36
N ILE A 160 -0.45 1.55 19.13
CA ILE A 160 -0.36 0.09 19.08
C ILE A 160 -1.68 -0.55 19.52
N GLU A 161 -2.38 0.08 20.46
CA GLU A 161 -3.67 -0.36 20.97
C GLU A 161 -4.74 -0.33 19.88
N VAL A 162 -4.83 0.77 19.13
CA VAL A 162 -5.77 0.92 18.02
C VAL A 162 -5.44 -0.06 16.90
N LEU A 163 -4.15 -0.22 16.56
CA LEU A 163 -3.73 -1.17 15.53
C LEU A 163 -4.17 -2.60 15.87
N LYS A 164 -3.92 -3.06 17.10
CA LYS A 164 -4.33 -4.41 17.54
C LYS A 164 -5.85 -4.58 17.51
N GLY A 165 -6.60 -3.60 18.03
CA GLY A 165 -8.07 -3.66 18.04
C GLY A 165 -8.66 -3.75 16.63
N CYS A 166 -8.08 -3.04 15.67
CA CYS A 166 -8.52 -3.10 14.27
C CYS A 166 -8.04 -4.37 13.54
N GLU A 167 -6.88 -4.93 13.88
CA GLU A 167 -6.39 -6.18 13.30
C GLU A 167 -7.27 -7.38 13.68
N ASP A 168 -7.84 -7.39 14.88
CA ASP A 168 -8.76 -8.44 15.35
C ASP A 168 -10.07 -8.49 14.54
N LEU A 169 -10.42 -7.41 13.85
CA LEU A 169 -11.58 -7.33 12.96
C LEU A 169 -11.30 -7.87 11.55
N LEU A 170 -10.03 -8.13 11.22
CA LEU A 170 -9.65 -8.70 9.92
C LEU A 170 -9.85 -10.23 9.93
N PRO A 171 -10.22 -10.84 8.79
CA PRO A 171 -10.21 -12.28 8.61
C PRO A 171 -8.88 -12.89 9.04
N ARG A 172 -8.94 -14.02 9.76
CA ARG A 172 -7.75 -14.77 10.22
C ARG A 172 -6.78 -15.15 9.09
N ARG A 173 -7.26 -15.22 7.85
CA ARG A 173 -6.45 -15.44 6.64
C ARG A 173 -6.72 -14.32 5.66
N TRP A 174 -5.68 -13.55 5.37
CA TRP A 174 -5.65 -12.46 4.40
C TRP A 174 -4.41 -12.62 3.52
#